data_AF-A0A7S0FRV9-F1
#
_entry.id   AF-A0A7S0FRV9-F1
#
_cell.length_a   1.000
_cell.length_b   1.000
_cell.length_c   1.000
_cell.angle_alpha   90.00
_cell.angle_beta   90.00
_cell.angle_gamma   90.00
#
_symmetry.space_group_name_H-M   'P 1'
#
loop_
_entity.id
_entity.type
_entity.pdbx_description
1 polymer ?
#
loop_
_entity_poly.entity_id
_entity_poly.type
_entity_poly.pdbx_seq_one_letter_code
_entity_poly.pdbx_strand_id
1 'polypeptide(L)'
;MDGYDGISASSNNGGGGGGGNAISVEVPAPSANLVEMCGPASLATVDGFEQCSDGCELARCCSQPIEVCKVTNPTMCQQYKPCAVMLDGDAAGTVTSKIS
;
A
#
# COMPACT_ATOMS: atom_id res chain seq x y z
N MET A 1 -13.58 29.40 -35.71
CA MET A 1 -14.20 29.36 -34.38
C MET A 1 -13.63 28.11 -33.75
N ASP A 2 -12.44 28.18 -33.15
CA ASP A 2 -11.76 27.00 -32.60
C ASP A 2 -10.76 27.60 -31.60
N GLY A 3 -10.79 27.42 -30.29
CA GLY A 3 -11.48 26.49 -29.41
C GLY A 3 -10.56 26.44 -28.19
N TYR A 4 -11.03 26.89 -27.03
CA TYR A 4 -10.28 26.98 -25.78
C TYR A 4 -9.89 25.57 -25.31
N ASP A 5 -8.62 25.17 -25.46
CA ASP A 5 -8.10 23.97 -24.81
C ASP A 5 -7.58 24.34 -23.42
N GLY A 6 -8.54 24.39 -22.49
CA GLY A 6 -8.25 24.32 -21.08
C GLY A 6 -8.01 22.87 -20.71
N ILE A 7 -6.75 22.50 -20.48
CA ILE A 7 -6.42 21.30 -19.72
C ILE A 7 -5.88 21.75 -18.36
N SER A 8 -6.84 21.79 -17.45
CA SER A 8 -6.77 21.79 -16.00
C SER A 8 -5.66 20.87 -15.48
N ALA A 9 -4.84 21.42 -14.59
CA ALA A 9 -4.11 20.74 -13.51
C ALA A 9 -3.89 19.24 -13.67
N SER A 10 -2.82 18.85 -14.37
CA SER A 10 -2.22 17.55 -14.12
C SER A 10 -1.35 17.66 -12.86
N SER A 11 -2.02 17.53 -11.71
CA SER A 11 -1.38 17.27 -10.42
C SER A 11 -0.64 15.94 -10.52
N ASN A 12 0.58 15.96 -11.06
CA ASN A 12 1.48 14.81 -11.03
C ASN A 12 2.19 14.79 -9.67
N ASN A 13 1.46 14.39 -8.62
CA ASN A 13 2.07 13.84 -7.41
C ASN A 13 1.94 12.32 -7.49
N GLY A 14 2.74 11.72 -8.35
CA GLY A 14 3.00 10.28 -8.37
C GLY A 14 4.44 10.05 -7.95
N GLY A 15 4.69 10.03 -6.65
CA GLY A 15 5.99 9.65 -6.10
C GLY A 15 6.13 8.13 -6.16
N GLY A 16 7.06 7.64 -6.99
CA GLY A 16 7.38 6.22 -7.05
C GLY A 16 8.67 5.98 -7.82
N GLY A 17 9.66 5.36 -7.18
CA GLY A 17 10.87 4.91 -7.85
C GLY A 17 12.08 4.70 -6.93
N GLY A 18 12.04 3.69 -6.07
CA GLY A 18 13.20 3.22 -5.32
C GLY A 18 14.11 2.34 -6.18
N GLY A 19 15.38 2.74 -6.37
CA GLY A 19 16.43 1.98 -7.06
C GLY A 19 17.44 1.33 -6.09
N GLY A 20 17.95 0.14 -6.46
CA GLY A 20 18.91 -0.74 -5.76
C GLY A 20 20.15 -0.04 -5.20
N ASN A 21 20.79 -0.47 -4.10
CA ASN A 21 21.40 -1.75 -3.78
C ASN A 21 21.58 -1.78 -2.25
N ALA A 22 21.27 -2.89 -1.54
CA ALA A 22 21.16 -2.92 -0.07
C ALA A 22 20.37 -1.71 0.49
N ILE A 23 19.10 -1.65 0.09
CA ILE A 23 18.27 -0.45 0.14
C ILE A 23 17.77 -0.24 1.56
N SER A 24 18.38 0.72 2.26
CA SER A 24 17.73 1.40 3.38
C SER A 24 16.41 1.98 2.87
N VAL A 25 15.28 1.39 3.24
CA VAL A 25 13.96 1.83 2.81
C VAL A 25 13.39 2.75 3.86
N GLU A 26 13.03 3.95 3.42
CA GLU A 26 12.26 4.86 4.24
C GLU A 26 10.77 4.69 3.87
N VAL A 27 9.98 4.29 4.85
CA VAL A 27 8.54 4.09 4.69
C VAL A 27 7.85 5.43 4.93
N PRO A 28 7.21 6.06 3.92
CA PRO A 28 6.54 7.35 4.12
C PRO A 28 5.33 7.21 5.07
N ALA A 29 4.77 8.32 5.52
CA ALA A 29 3.50 8.27 6.25
C ALA A 29 2.39 7.78 5.30
N PRO A 30 1.51 6.87 5.76
CA PRO A 30 0.38 6.45 4.95
C PRO A 30 -0.59 7.61 4.71
N SER A 31 -1.37 7.50 3.64
CA SER A 31 -2.52 8.37 3.43
C SER A 31 -3.51 8.18 4.58
N ALA A 32 -4.15 9.27 5.05
CA ALA A 32 -5.15 9.17 6.12
C ALA A 32 -6.33 8.24 5.76
N ASN A 33 -6.58 8.09 4.45
CA ASN A 33 -7.62 7.22 3.90
C ASN A 33 -7.22 5.74 3.86
N LEU A 34 -5.98 5.37 4.20
CA LEU A 34 -5.52 3.97 4.19
C LEU A 34 -6.41 3.08 5.08
N VAL A 35 -6.90 3.61 6.21
CA VAL A 35 -7.84 2.90 7.09
C VAL A 35 -9.19 2.63 6.42
N GLU A 36 -9.67 3.55 5.59
CA GLU A 36 -10.92 3.40 4.85
C GLU A 36 -10.73 2.51 3.61
N MET A 37 -9.62 2.68 2.88
CA MET A 37 -9.26 1.90 1.69
C MET A 37 -8.94 0.44 2.02
N CYS A 38 -8.26 0.19 3.13
CA CYS A 38 -8.01 -1.14 3.67
C CYS A 38 -9.06 -1.55 4.72
N GLY A 39 -10.17 -0.83 4.80
CA GLY A 39 -11.29 -1.19 5.65
C GLY A 39 -12.02 -2.43 5.11
N PRO A 40 -12.74 -3.18 5.95
CA PRO A 40 -13.41 -4.41 5.55
C PRO A 40 -14.44 -4.20 4.42
N ALA A 41 -15.07 -3.02 4.36
CA ALA A 41 -16.01 -2.68 3.28
C ALA A 41 -15.31 -2.54 1.92
N SER A 42 -14.11 -1.95 1.91
CA SER A 42 -13.32 -1.75 0.70
C SER A 42 -12.67 -3.07 0.25
N LEU A 43 -12.13 -3.84 1.19
CA LEU A 43 -11.58 -5.18 0.94
C LEU A 43 -12.63 -6.20 0.48
N ALA A 44 -13.92 -5.95 0.75
CA ALA A 44 -15.01 -6.76 0.21
C ALA A 44 -15.24 -6.53 -1.30
N THR A 45 -14.55 -5.56 -1.90
CA THR A 45 -14.57 -5.28 -3.33
C THR A 45 -13.19 -5.45 -3.95
N VAL A 46 -13.12 -5.86 -5.22
CA VAL A 46 -11.85 -6.03 -5.93
C VAL A 46 -11.09 -4.70 -6.03
N ASP A 47 -11.81 -3.63 -6.38
CA ASP A 47 -11.24 -2.29 -6.52
C ASP A 47 -10.65 -1.76 -5.20
N GLY A 48 -11.37 -1.90 -4.08
CA GLY A 48 -10.85 -1.50 -2.77
C GLY A 48 -9.67 -2.37 -2.30
N PHE A 49 -9.65 -3.66 -2.66
CA PHE A 49 -8.50 -4.52 -2.42
C PHE A 49 -7.27 -4.06 -3.22
N GLU A 50 -7.41 -3.74 -4.50
CA GLU A 50 -6.30 -3.24 -5.33
C GLU A 50 -5.77 -1.89 -4.82
N GLN A 51 -6.65 -0.95 -4.49
CA GLN A 51 -6.28 0.34 -3.91
C GLN A 51 -5.56 0.20 -2.57
N CYS A 52 -6.04 -0.71 -1.70
CA CYS A 52 -5.34 -1.04 -0.47
C CYS A 52 -3.96 -1.64 -0.76
N SER A 53 -3.88 -2.62 -1.67
CA SER A 53 -2.62 -3.30 -2.01
C SER A 53 -1.56 -2.33 -2.53
N ASP A 54 -1.95 -1.39 -3.40
CA ASP A 54 -1.08 -0.34 -3.93
C ASP A 54 -0.58 0.58 -2.82
N GLY A 55 -1.49 1.08 -1.97
CA GLY A 55 -1.13 1.90 -0.81
C GLY A 55 -0.23 1.18 0.20
N CYS A 56 -0.34 -0.15 0.29
CA CYS A 56 0.43 -1.00 1.19
C CYS A 56 1.77 -1.47 0.62
N GLU A 57 2.08 -1.20 -0.65
CA GLU A 57 3.28 -1.74 -1.31
C GLU A 57 4.57 -1.33 -0.57
N LEU A 58 4.64 -0.07 -0.14
CA LEU A 58 5.78 0.47 0.61
C LEU A 58 5.89 -0.14 2.02
N ALA A 59 4.77 -0.56 2.59
CA ALA A 59 4.72 -1.25 3.88
C ALA A 59 5.02 -2.75 3.78
N ARG A 60 5.19 -3.31 2.57
CA ARG A 60 5.67 -4.69 2.41
C ARG A 60 7.01 -4.88 3.12
N CYS A 61 7.87 -3.88 3.06
CA CYS A 61 9.12 -3.84 3.78
C CYS A 61 8.99 -3.92 5.30
N CYS A 62 7.86 -3.52 5.88
CA CYS A 62 7.59 -3.68 7.31
C CYS A 62 7.35 -5.13 7.72
N SER A 63 6.94 -5.99 6.78
CA SER A 63 6.76 -7.43 6.99
C SER A 63 7.99 -8.27 6.62
N GLN A 64 8.95 -7.67 5.92
CA GLN A 64 10.15 -8.36 5.44
C GLN A 64 11.29 -8.24 6.46
N PRO A 65 12.19 -9.23 6.52
CA PRO A 65 13.38 -9.14 7.37
C PRO A 65 14.28 -7.99 6.90
N ILE A 66 15.03 -7.41 7.84
CA ILE A 66 15.96 -6.28 7.62
C ILE A 66 17.01 -6.61 6.53
N GLU A 67 17.35 -7.89 6.39
CA GLU A 67 18.27 -8.40 5.37
C GLU A 67 17.72 -8.25 3.94
N VAL A 68 16.40 -8.27 3.79
CA VAL A 68 15.68 -8.07 2.52
C VAL A 68 15.28 -6.62 2.37
N CYS A 69 14.74 -6.01 3.43
CA CYS A 69 14.34 -4.61 3.42
C CYS A 69 14.74 -3.90 4.72
N LYS A 70 15.75 -3.03 4.64
CA LYS A 70 16.28 -2.32 5.80
C LYS A 70 15.46 -1.07 6.08
N VAL A 71 14.33 -1.22 6.76
CA VAL A 71 13.50 -0.07 7.14
C VAL A 71 14.26 0.83 8.11
N THR A 72 14.56 2.06 7.71
CA THR A 72 15.28 3.05 8.56
C THR A 72 14.39 3.71 9.59
N ASN A 73 13.08 3.71 9.36
CA ASN A 73 12.06 4.33 10.19
C ASN A 73 10.95 3.33 10.57
N PRO A 74 11.26 2.27 11.33
CA PRO A 74 10.31 1.20 11.66
C PRO A 74 9.08 1.69 12.44
N THR A 75 9.14 2.87 13.06
CA THR A 75 8.00 3.52 13.71
C THR A 75 6.85 3.77 12.74
N MET A 76 7.14 4.08 11.47
CA MET A 76 6.11 4.31 10.44
C MET A 76 5.33 3.04 10.10
N CYS A 77 5.94 1.86 10.27
CA CYS A 77 5.26 0.59 10.06
C CYS A 77 4.01 0.41 10.94
N GLN A 78 3.97 1.05 12.12
CA GLN A 78 2.78 1.01 12.98
C GLN A 78 1.58 1.75 12.38
N GLN A 79 1.82 2.72 11.50
CA GLN A 79 0.76 3.46 10.81
C GLN A 79 0.14 2.63 9.67
N TYR A 80 0.88 1.64 9.17
CA TYR A 80 0.41 0.68 8.16
C TYR A 80 -0.26 -0.56 8.77
N LYS A 81 -0.68 -0.51 10.04
CA LYS A 81 -1.53 -1.53 10.66
C LYS A 81 -2.72 -1.99 9.81
N PRO A 82 -3.47 -1.14 9.10
CA PRO A 82 -4.57 -1.62 8.26
C PRO A 82 -4.08 -2.46 7.06
N CYS A 83 -2.81 -2.33 6.64
CA CYS A 83 -2.19 -3.21 5.65
C CYS A 83 -1.81 -4.58 6.21
N ALA A 84 -1.86 -4.80 7.53
CA ALA A 84 -1.53 -6.08 8.12
C ALA A 84 -2.38 -7.21 7.50
N VAL A 85 -3.64 -6.94 7.17
CA VAL A 85 -4.51 -7.90 6.46
C VAL A 85 -3.95 -8.41 5.13
N MET A 86 -3.14 -7.60 4.45
CA MET A 86 -2.47 -7.95 3.19
C MET A 86 -1.09 -8.59 3.43
N LEU A 87 -0.44 -8.25 4.54
CA LEU A 87 0.92 -8.65 4.89
C LEU A 87 0.96 -9.98 5.69
N ASP A 88 -0.10 -10.28 6.44
CA ASP A 88 -0.35 -11.54 7.18
C ASP A 88 -0.78 -12.71 6.26
N GLY A 89 -0.45 -12.63 4.97
CA GLY A 89 -0.64 -13.71 4.00
C GLY A 89 0.14 -14.99 4.29
N ASP A 90 0.96 -15.02 5.36
CA ASP A 90 1.59 -16.22 5.92
C ASP A 90 1.10 -16.54 7.36
N ALA A 91 -0.12 -16.13 7.73
CA ALA A 91 -0.76 -16.63 8.96
C ALA A 91 -2.31 -16.67 8.90
N ALA A 92 -2.93 -16.20 7.82
CA ALA A 92 -4.35 -16.45 7.53
C ALA A 92 -4.52 -17.49 6.41
N GLY A 93 -3.79 -18.60 6.52
CA GLY A 93 -4.09 -19.85 5.84
C GLY A 93 -5.40 -20.47 6.33
N THR A 94 -6.51 -19.76 6.21
CA THR A 94 -7.83 -20.35 6.07
C THR A 94 -8.62 -19.52 5.05
N VAL A 95 -8.24 -19.65 3.78
CA VAL A 95 -9.26 -19.79 2.75
C VAL A 95 -10.09 -21.00 3.15
N THR A 96 -11.08 -20.80 4.04
CA THR A 96 -12.15 -21.77 4.17
C THR A 96 -12.91 -21.62 2.86
N SER A 97 -12.47 -22.37 1.85
CA SER A 97 -13.36 -22.86 0.82
C SER A 97 -14.48 -23.61 1.53
N LYS A 98 -15.48 -22.88 2.05
CA LYS A 98 -16.83 -23.42 2.23
C LYS A 98 -17.52 -23.31 0.88
N ILE A 99 -16.99 -24.08 -0.08
CA ILE A 99 -17.80 -24.53 -1.20
C ILE A 99 -18.61 -25.71 -0.69
N SER A 100 -19.89 -25.41 -0.44
CA SER A 100 -21.10 -26.27 -0.36
C SER A 100 -21.00 -27.63 0.34
#